data_AF-A0A2G6L590-F1
#
_entry.id   AF-A0A2G6L590-F1
#
_cell.length_a   1.000
_cell.length_b   1.000
_cell.length_c   1.000
_cell.angle_alpha   90.00
_cell.angle_beta   90.00
_cell.angle_gamma   90.00
#
_symmetry.space_group_name_H-M   'P 1'
#
loop_
_entity.id
_entity.type
_entity.pdbx_description
1 polymer ?
#
loop_
_entity_poly.entity_id
_entity_poly.type
_entity_poly.pdbx_seq_one_letter_code
_entity_poly.pdbx_strand_id
1 'polypeptide(L)'
;MKAINDVVFKWLRHRKRVKDLKTKTDHLLNVLEQNDKITRAMILAMSAVFRARVIDRSAQLSKAINYADKMSKERIGLIFELLAAIQSKMIQEKGALDQKLEALEIKENASVTHWDKSLLAMDIWMTTIGNGYTRHINKKVLKIWVLLDDASNELKQAILSLRELEDTVNDLSPAQADMYGSLNDEQWLSLCAYRPKFAKDALKTD
;
A
#
# COMPACT_ATOMS: atom_id res chain seq x y z
N MET A 1 -11.26 9.51 -38.19
CA MET A 1 -11.34 8.22 -37.44
C MET A 1 -10.42 8.13 -36.22
N LYS A 2 -9.17 8.65 -36.22
CA LYS A 2 -8.27 8.60 -35.03
C LYS A 2 -8.83 9.28 -33.77
N ALA A 3 -9.48 10.44 -33.91
CA ALA A 3 -10.00 11.22 -32.77
C ALA A 3 -11.14 10.53 -31.98
N ILE A 4 -12.02 9.79 -32.66
CA ILE A 4 -13.13 9.08 -32.00
C ILE A 4 -12.59 7.89 -31.19
N ASN A 5 -11.64 7.15 -31.75
CA ASN A 5 -10.98 6.06 -31.04
C ASN A 5 -10.27 6.57 -29.78
N ASP A 6 -9.54 7.68 -29.86
CA ASP A 6 -8.83 8.24 -28.71
C ASP A 6 -9.77 8.69 -27.58
N VAL A 7 -10.93 9.27 -27.93
CA VAL A 7 -11.95 9.66 -26.94
C VAL A 7 -12.56 8.43 -26.26
N VAL A 8 -12.92 7.41 -27.04
CA VAL A 8 -13.47 6.15 -26.52
C VAL A 8 -12.45 5.44 -25.62
N PHE A 9 -11.19 5.33 -26.04
CA PHE A 9 -10.13 4.72 -25.23
C PHE A 9 -9.87 5.49 -23.94
N LYS A 10 -9.81 6.83 -23.98
CA LYS A 10 -9.67 7.66 -22.77
C LYS A 10 -10.84 7.46 -21.81
N TRP A 11 -12.06 7.38 -22.33
CA TRP A 11 -13.25 7.13 -21.52
C TRP A 11 -13.25 5.73 -20.90
N LEU A 12 -12.93 4.68 -21.67
CA LEU A 12 -12.81 3.31 -21.16
C LEU A 12 -11.74 3.21 -20.08
N ARG A 13 -10.56 3.82 -20.31
CA ARG A 13 -9.46 3.86 -19.36
C ARG A 13 -9.84 4.59 -18.08
N HIS A 14 -10.55 5.72 -18.18
CA HIS A 14 -11.08 6.44 -17.02
C HIS A 14 -12.06 5.57 -16.22
N ARG A 15 -13.04 4.94 -16.87
CA ARG A 15 -14.02 4.06 -16.19
C ARG A 15 -13.35 2.89 -15.49
N LYS A 16 -12.36 2.26 -16.14
CA LYS A 16 -11.57 1.19 -15.56
C LYS A 16 -10.83 1.68 -14.31
N ARG A 17 -10.06 2.77 -14.41
CA ARG A 17 -9.33 3.35 -13.26
C ARG A 17 -10.25 3.64 -12.08
N VAL A 18 -11.42 4.25 -12.31
CA VAL A 18 -12.38 4.54 -11.24
C VAL A 18 -12.94 3.27 -10.61
N LYS A 19 -13.27 2.26 -11.43
CA LYS A 19 -13.75 0.96 -10.94
C LYS A 19 -12.68 0.28 -10.08
N ASP A 20 -11.46 0.17 -10.59
CA ASP A 20 -10.35 -0.50 -9.91
C ASP A 20 -10.01 0.21 -8.59
N LEU A 21 -9.96 1.55 -8.60
CA LEU A 21 -9.76 2.35 -7.37
C LEU A 21 -10.84 2.10 -6.33
N LYS A 22 -12.11 2.06 -6.76
CA LYS A 22 -13.24 1.79 -5.85
C LYS A 22 -13.11 0.39 -5.25
N THR A 23 -12.92 -0.63 -6.09
CA THR A 23 -12.76 -2.02 -5.63
C THR A 23 -11.60 -2.16 -4.65
N LYS A 24 -10.46 -1.53 -4.93
CA LYS A 24 -9.29 -1.55 -4.03
C LYS A 24 -9.56 -0.85 -2.70
N THR A 25 -10.18 0.32 -2.74
CA THR A 25 -10.53 1.06 -1.52
C THR A 25 -11.51 0.26 -0.67
N ASP A 26 -12.50 -0.38 -1.31
CA ASP A 26 -13.51 -1.18 -0.62
C ASP A 26 -12.90 -2.43 0.01
N HIS A 27 -12.01 -3.12 -0.71
CA HIS A 27 -11.28 -4.27 -0.20
C HIS A 27 -10.39 -3.90 0.99
N LEU A 28 -9.54 -2.88 0.84
CA LEU A 28 -8.64 -2.44 1.91
C LEU A 28 -9.42 -2.01 3.16
N LEU A 29 -10.50 -1.24 2.99
CA LEU A 29 -11.33 -0.82 4.12
C LEU A 29 -11.94 -2.03 4.84
N ASN A 30 -12.52 -2.99 4.10
CA ASN A 30 -13.10 -4.19 4.69
C ASN A 30 -12.04 -5.02 5.45
N VAL A 31 -10.85 -5.19 4.88
CA VAL A 31 -9.75 -5.89 5.55
C VAL A 31 -9.37 -5.17 6.85
N LEU A 32 -9.19 -3.85 6.82
CA LEU A 32 -8.84 -3.10 8.03
C LEU A 32 -9.94 -3.20 9.10
N GLU A 33 -11.22 -3.11 8.73
CA GLU A 33 -12.35 -3.21 9.67
C GLU A 33 -12.42 -4.59 10.36
N GLN A 34 -12.09 -5.67 9.64
CA GLN A 34 -12.16 -7.05 10.15
C GLN A 34 -10.95 -7.45 10.99
N ASN A 35 -9.81 -6.77 10.83
CA ASN A 35 -8.58 -7.11 11.55
C ASN A 35 -8.44 -6.31 12.85
N ASP A 36 -7.68 -6.85 13.79
CA ASP A 36 -7.36 -6.23 15.07
C ASP A 36 -6.36 -5.08 14.96
N LYS A 37 -6.15 -4.34 16.05
CA LYS A 37 -5.28 -3.15 16.06
C LYS A 37 -3.83 -3.50 15.74
N ILE A 38 -3.30 -4.61 16.27
CA ILE A 38 -1.92 -5.02 16.00
C ILE A 38 -1.71 -5.34 14.52
N THR A 39 -2.64 -6.01 13.86
CA THR A 39 -2.55 -6.29 12.43
C THR A 39 -2.64 -5.00 11.60
N ARG A 40 -3.52 -4.07 11.96
CA ARG A 40 -3.58 -2.74 11.33
C ARG A 40 -2.27 -1.98 11.48
N ALA A 41 -1.65 -2.04 12.66
CA ALA A 41 -0.35 -1.43 12.93
C ALA A 41 0.77 -2.07 12.11
N MET A 42 0.78 -3.40 11.94
CA MET A 42 1.71 -4.08 11.02
C MET A 42 1.53 -3.60 9.58
N ILE A 43 0.30 -3.47 9.10
CA ILE A 43 0.02 -2.96 7.74
C ILE A 43 0.51 -1.50 7.62
N LEU A 44 0.29 -0.66 8.64
CA LEU A 44 0.82 0.71 8.67
C LEU A 44 2.35 0.72 8.63
N ALA A 45 3.02 -0.10 9.43
CA ALA A 45 4.47 -0.23 9.47
C ALA A 45 5.04 -0.67 8.11
N MET A 46 4.44 -1.68 7.50
CA MET A 46 4.79 -2.13 6.14
C MET A 46 4.59 -1.03 5.10
N SER A 47 3.50 -0.24 5.22
CA SER A 47 3.25 0.89 4.32
C SER A 47 4.32 1.97 4.46
N ALA A 48 4.85 2.21 5.65
CA ALA A 48 5.90 3.17 5.89
C ALA A 48 7.22 2.77 5.20
N VAL A 49 7.60 1.49 5.28
CA VAL A 49 8.76 0.93 4.56
C VAL A 49 8.57 1.07 3.05
N PHE A 50 7.39 0.68 2.54
CA PHE A 50 7.09 0.81 1.11
C PHE A 50 7.20 2.26 0.64
N ARG A 51 6.66 3.22 1.40
CA ARG A 51 6.76 4.65 1.07
C ARG A 51 8.22 5.08 0.96
N ALA A 52 9.02 4.79 1.98
CA ALA A 52 10.42 5.20 2.03
C ALA A 52 11.25 4.60 0.88
N ARG A 53 10.98 3.34 0.50
CA ARG A 53 11.75 2.63 -0.51
C ARG A 53 11.30 2.91 -1.94
N VAL A 54 10.00 3.08 -2.17
CA VAL A 54 9.43 3.17 -3.52
C VAL A 54 8.97 4.59 -3.84
N ILE A 55 8.23 5.22 -2.92
CA ILE A 55 7.54 6.48 -3.22
C ILE A 55 8.47 7.67 -3.03
N ASP A 56 9.17 7.73 -1.89
CA ASP A 56 10.03 8.86 -1.54
C ASP A 56 11.27 8.93 -2.46
N ARG A 57 11.66 7.80 -3.07
CA ARG A 57 12.72 7.73 -4.09
C ARG A 57 12.28 8.21 -5.48
N SER A 58 10.98 8.46 -5.70
CA SER A 58 10.45 8.97 -6.96
C SER A 58 9.85 10.36 -6.78
N ALA A 59 10.48 11.37 -7.38
CA ALA A 59 9.98 12.74 -7.35
C ALA A 59 8.54 12.88 -7.88
N GLN A 60 8.11 11.98 -8.79
CA GLN A 60 6.74 11.98 -9.30
C GLN A 60 5.75 11.37 -8.29
N LEU A 61 6.10 10.24 -7.66
CA LEU A 61 5.24 9.58 -6.68
C LEU A 61 5.12 10.41 -5.39
N SER A 62 6.24 10.95 -4.91
CA SER A 62 6.25 11.83 -3.73
C SER A 62 5.41 13.09 -3.94
N LYS A 63 5.46 13.69 -5.14
CA LYS A 63 4.56 14.80 -5.51
C LYS A 63 3.09 14.36 -5.53
N ALA A 64 2.78 13.16 -6.01
CA ALA A 64 1.41 12.65 -6.07
C ALA A 64 0.80 12.40 -4.70
N ILE A 65 1.61 12.07 -3.70
CA ILE A 65 1.13 11.98 -2.32
C ILE A 65 0.90 13.37 -1.71
N ASN A 66 1.89 14.26 -1.82
CA ASN A 66 1.91 15.51 -1.05
C ASN A 66 1.13 16.65 -1.71
N TYR A 67 0.97 16.61 -3.03
CA TYR A 67 0.44 17.70 -3.86
C TYR A 67 -0.44 17.16 -5.00
N ALA A 68 -1.29 16.16 -4.71
CA ALA A 68 -2.18 15.55 -5.70
C ALA A 68 -3.08 16.58 -6.40
N ASP A 69 -3.52 17.62 -5.67
CA ASP A 69 -4.33 18.74 -6.16
C ASP A 69 -3.62 19.59 -7.23
N LYS A 70 -2.28 19.61 -7.22
CA LYS A 70 -1.46 20.32 -8.21
C LYS A 70 -1.14 19.46 -9.45
N MET A 71 -1.68 18.25 -9.54
CA MET A 71 -1.43 17.32 -10.63
C MET A 71 -2.66 17.13 -11.51
N SER A 72 -2.44 16.96 -12.81
CA SER A 72 -3.54 16.64 -13.72
C SER A 72 -4.11 15.25 -13.41
N LYS A 73 -5.42 15.08 -13.59
CA LYS A 73 -6.07 13.77 -13.42
C LYS A 73 -5.39 12.69 -14.25
N GLU A 74 -5.01 12.98 -15.49
CA GLU A 74 -4.32 11.99 -16.33
C GLU A 74 -3.00 11.55 -15.70
N ARG A 75 -2.21 12.47 -15.14
CA ARG A 75 -0.94 12.13 -14.48
C ARG A 75 -1.15 11.27 -13.24
N ILE A 76 -2.16 11.56 -12.41
CA ILE A 76 -2.51 10.72 -11.26
C ILE A 76 -2.98 9.34 -11.73
N GLY A 77 -3.77 9.28 -12.81
CA GLY A 77 -4.24 8.03 -13.42
C GLY A 77 -3.09 7.15 -13.94
N LEU A 78 -2.08 7.75 -14.58
CA LEU A 78 -0.88 7.04 -15.03
C LEU A 78 -0.04 6.52 -13.85
N ILE A 79 0.09 7.30 -12.77
CA ILE A 79 0.76 6.85 -11.55
C ILE A 79 0.02 5.67 -10.92
N PHE A 80 -1.31 5.75 -10.84
CA PHE A 80 -2.11 4.64 -10.35
C PHE A 80 -1.90 3.37 -11.18
N GLU A 81 -1.87 3.47 -12.51
CA GLU A 81 -1.61 2.33 -13.38
C GLU A 81 -0.20 1.76 -13.23
N LEU A 82 0.80 2.61 -13.03
CA LEU A 82 2.17 2.17 -12.73
C LEU A 82 2.22 1.37 -11.43
N LEU A 83 1.59 1.89 -10.37
CA LEU A 83 1.50 1.18 -9.09
C LEU A 83 0.69 -0.13 -9.26
N ALA A 84 -0.43 -0.10 -9.97
CA ALA A 84 -1.21 -1.31 -10.24
C ALA A 84 -0.39 -2.37 -10.98
N ALA A 85 0.45 -1.97 -11.96
CA ALA A 85 1.33 -2.89 -12.67
C ALA A 85 2.40 -3.50 -11.77
N ILE A 86 3.03 -2.70 -10.90
CA ILE A 86 4.00 -3.19 -9.89
C ILE A 86 3.32 -4.20 -8.97
N GLN A 87 2.12 -3.88 -8.48
CA GLN A 87 1.39 -4.78 -7.60
C GLN A 87 0.97 -6.08 -8.31
N SER A 88 0.51 -6.00 -9.57
CA SER A 88 0.21 -7.20 -10.37
C SER A 88 1.43 -8.10 -10.52
N LYS A 89 2.62 -7.52 -10.70
CA LYS A 89 3.87 -8.29 -10.74
C LYS A 89 4.15 -8.97 -9.40
N MET A 90 3.98 -8.27 -8.27
CA MET A 90 4.13 -8.87 -6.93
C MET A 90 3.14 -10.01 -6.69
N ILE A 91 1.88 -9.88 -7.13
CA ILE A 91 0.86 -10.94 -7.03
C ILE A 91 1.26 -12.16 -7.86
N GLN A 92 1.80 -11.96 -9.07
CA GLN A 92 2.29 -13.05 -9.91
C GLN A 92 3.49 -13.77 -9.28
N GLU A 93 4.44 -13.02 -8.73
CA GLU A 93 5.60 -13.57 -8.03
C GLU A 93 5.18 -14.37 -6.79
N LYS A 94 4.22 -13.85 -6.01
CA LYS A 94 3.62 -14.57 -4.89
C LYS A 94 2.96 -15.87 -5.35
N GLY A 95 2.09 -15.82 -6.36
CA GLY A 95 1.41 -17.02 -6.86
C GLY A 95 2.36 -18.08 -7.39
N ALA A 96 3.46 -17.68 -8.03
CA ALA A 96 4.51 -18.61 -8.47
C ALA A 96 5.29 -19.21 -7.31
N LEU A 97 5.50 -18.46 -6.22
CA LEU A 97 6.13 -18.96 -4.99
C LEU A 97 5.20 -19.93 -4.26
N ASP A 98 3.93 -19.57 -4.08
CA ASP A 98 2.91 -20.39 -3.43
C ASP A 98 2.78 -21.75 -4.13
N GLN A 99 2.77 -21.77 -5.48
CA GLN A 99 2.76 -23.01 -6.27
C GLN A 99 4.01 -23.88 -6.05
N LYS A 100 5.19 -23.26 -5.89
CA LYS A 100 6.42 -23.99 -5.61
C LYS A 100 6.42 -24.57 -4.19
N LEU A 101 5.94 -23.82 -3.21
CA LEU A 101 5.82 -24.27 -1.83
C LEU A 101 4.82 -25.42 -1.69
N GLU A 102 3.67 -25.32 -2.38
CA GLU A 102 2.68 -26.39 -2.46
C GLU A 102 3.27 -27.67 -3.08
N ALA A 103 4.00 -27.54 -4.18
CA ALA A 103 4.68 -28.67 -4.83
C ALA A 103 5.77 -29.33 -3.96
N LEU A 104 6.30 -28.61 -2.97
CA LEU A 104 7.32 -29.09 -2.03
C LEU A 104 6.72 -29.54 -0.68
N GLU A 105 5.40 -29.50 -0.51
CA GLU A 105 4.68 -29.77 0.76
C GLU A 105 5.12 -28.88 1.95
N ILE A 106 5.78 -27.76 1.67
CA ILE A 106 6.27 -26.82 2.69
C ILE A 106 5.13 -25.86 3.07
N LYS A 107 4.56 -26.03 4.26
CA LYS A 107 3.56 -25.12 4.82
C LYS A 107 4.24 -23.94 5.54
N GLU A 108 4.93 -23.09 4.80
CA GLU A 108 5.50 -21.87 5.38
C GLU A 108 4.40 -20.80 5.55
N ASN A 109 3.79 -20.75 6.74
CA ASN A 109 2.74 -19.78 7.04
C ASN A 109 3.25 -18.33 7.13
N ALA A 110 4.54 -18.12 7.44
CA ALA A 110 5.13 -16.81 7.70
C ALA A 110 5.47 -16.02 6.42
N SER A 111 6.00 -16.68 5.39
CA SER A 111 6.35 -16.03 4.12
C SER A 111 5.08 -15.54 3.40
N VAL A 112 4.01 -16.33 3.37
CA VAL A 112 2.73 -15.99 2.75
C VAL A 112 2.05 -14.78 3.42
N THR A 113 2.10 -14.68 4.76
CA THR A 113 1.47 -13.57 5.50
C THR A 113 2.18 -12.23 5.28
N HIS A 114 3.50 -12.24 5.09
CA HIS A 114 4.27 -11.03 4.77
C HIS A 114 3.90 -10.44 3.39
N TRP A 115 3.74 -11.29 2.37
CA TRP A 115 3.36 -10.84 1.03
C TRP A 115 1.98 -10.18 1.02
N ASP A 116 1.03 -10.73 1.77
CA ASP A 116 -0.31 -10.15 1.90
C ASP A 116 -0.27 -8.78 2.58
N LYS A 117 0.52 -8.63 3.65
CA LYS A 117 0.71 -7.32 4.31
C LYS A 117 1.41 -6.31 3.40
N SER A 118 2.36 -6.76 2.57
CA SER A 118 3.02 -5.91 1.56
C SER A 118 2.06 -5.42 0.48
N LEU A 119 1.14 -6.28 0.02
CA LEU A 119 0.11 -5.90 -0.95
C LEU A 119 -0.88 -4.89 -0.35
N LEU A 120 -1.30 -5.09 0.90
CA LEU A 120 -2.17 -4.15 1.64
C LEU A 120 -1.48 -2.81 1.90
N ALA A 121 -0.20 -2.84 2.26
CA ALA A 121 0.64 -1.66 2.41
C ALA A 121 0.72 -0.83 1.12
N MET A 122 0.80 -1.49 -0.02
CA MET A 122 0.75 -0.83 -1.32
C MET A 122 -0.63 -0.26 -1.64
N ASP A 123 -1.71 -0.98 -1.30
CA ASP A 123 -3.09 -0.51 -1.48
C ASP A 123 -3.36 0.78 -0.68
N ILE A 124 -2.76 0.97 0.51
CA ILE A 124 -2.86 2.24 1.26
C ILE A 124 -2.40 3.41 0.39
N TRP A 125 -1.26 3.28 -0.26
CA TRP A 125 -0.72 4.36 -1.09
C TRP A 125 -1.46 4.53 -2.41
N MET A 126 -1.88 3.42 -3.04
CA MET A 126 -2.66 3.47 -4.27
C MET A 126 -4.01 4.17 -4.06
N THR A 127 -4.71 3.87 -2.95
CA THR A 127 -5.99 4.51 -2.61
C THR A 127 -5.80 5.95 -2.15
N THR A 128 -4.73 6.24 -1.41
CA THR A 128 -4.35 7.61 -0.98
C THR A 128 -4.05 8.52 -2.18
N ILE A 129 -3.22 8.09 -3.12
CA ILE A 129 -2.92 8.84 -4.35
C ILE A 129 -4.16 8.88 -5.25
N GLY A 130 -4.87 7.76 -5.38
CA GLY A 130 -6.08 7.64 -6.17
C GLY A 130 -7.23 8.54 -5.73
N ASN A 131 -7.26 8.96 -4.46
CA ASN A 131 -8.21 9.95 -3.96
C ASN A 131 -8.10 11.29 -4.71
N GLY A 132 -6.89 11.65 -5.16
CA GLY A 132 -6.67 12.82 -6.03
C GLY A 132 -7.26 12.66 -7.44
N TYR A 133 -7.48 11.42 -7.90
CA TYR A 133 -8.08 11.12 -9.20
C TYR A 133 -9.62 11.22 -9.16
N THR A 134 -10.23 10.64 -8.12
CA THR A 134 -11.68 10.58 -7.96
C THR A 134 -12.10 10.83 -6.51
N ARG A 135 -12.90 11.89 -6.29
CA ARG A 135 -13.37 12.25 -4.94
C ARG A 135 -14.41 11.29 -4.37
N HIS A 136 -14.96 10.38 -5.18
CA HIS A 136 -16.00 9.43 -4.75
C HIS A 136 -15.52 8.46 -3.65
N ILE A 137 -14.22 8.23 -3.54
CA ILE A 137 -13.63 7.35 -2.51
C ILE A 137 -13.16 8.11 -1.27
N ASN A 138 -13.21 9.45 -1.25
CA ASN A 138 -12.58 10.28 -0.20
C ASN A 138 -13.03 9.90 1.22
N LYS A 139 -14.33 9.70 1.44
CA LYS A 139 -14.85 9.28 2.76
C LYS A 139 -14.27 7.95 3.22
N LYS A 140 -14.09 7.00 2.31
CA LYS A 140 -13.54 5.68 2.61
C LYS A 140 -12.03 5.75 2.86
N VAL A 141 -11.31 6.54 2.07
CA VAL A 141 -9.87 6.80 2.27
C VAL A 141 -9.62 7.48 3.60
N LEU A 142 -10.45 8.45 4.00
CA LEU A 142 -10.39 9.04 5.34
C LEU A 142 -10.61 8.00 6.44
N LYS A 143 -11.64 7.15 6.30
CA LYS A 143 -11.91 6.07 7.26
C LYS A 143 -10.74 5.09 7.38
N ILE A 144 -10.09 4.74 6.27
CA ILE A 144 -8.86 3.94 6.25
C ILE A 144 -7.79 4.60 7.13
N TRP A 145 -7.51 5.89 6.93
CA TRP A 145 -6.50 6.59 7.72
C TRP A 145 -6.87 6.71 9.20
N VAL A 146 -8.15 6.86 9.55
CA VAL A 146 -8.63 6.83 10.94
C VAL A 146 -8.36 5.46 11.59
N LEU A 147 -8.68 4.36 10.90
CA LEU A 147 -8.43 3.00 11.42
C LEU A 147 -6.93 2.72 11.62
N LEU A 148 -6.09 3.23 10.74
CA LEU A 148 -4.63 3.14 10.87
C LEU A 148 -4.11 4.02 12.00
N ASP A 149 -4.70 5.20 12.20
CA ASP A 149 -4.31 6.12 13.27
C ASP A 149 -4.63 5.54 14.66
N ASP A 150 -5.83 4.98 14.85
CA ASP A 150 -6.25 4.27 16.06
C ASP A 150 -5.34 3.07 16.41
N ALA A 151 -4.70 2.48 15.40
CA ALA A 151 -3.74 1.38 15.58
C ALA A 151 -2.33 1.86 15.96
N SER A 152 -2.05 3.17 15.96
CA SER A 152 -0.68 3.70 16.12
C SER A 152 -0.03 3.36 17.46
N ASN A 153 -0.83 3.14 18.51
CA ASN A 153 -0.33 2.75 19.82
C ASN A 153 0.32 1.35 19.83
N GLU A 154 -0.03 0.50 18.87
CA GLU A 154 0.49 -0.86 18.73
C GLU A 154 1.76 -0.93 17.85
N LEU A 155 2.23 0.21 17.30
CA LEU A 155 3.33 0.24 16.32
C LEU A 155 4.63 -0.38 16.83
N LYS A 156 4.98 -0.17 18.09
CA LYS A 156 6.21 -0.75 18.67
C LYS A 156 6.15 -2.27 18.64
N GLN A 157 5.05 -2.85 19.10
CA GLN A 157 4.85 -4.29 19.09
C GLN A 157 4.78 -4.83 17.65
N ALA A 158 4.08 -4.12 16.76
CA ALA A 158 3.98 -4.51 15.36
C ALA A 158 5.35 -4.57 14.66
N ILE A 159 6.22 -3.58 14.91
CA ILE A 159 7.58 -3.55 14.34
C ILE A 159 8.42 -4.72 14.88
N LEU A 160 8.37 -5.00 16.18
CA LEU A 160 9.08 -6.15 16.76
C LEU A 160 8.63 -7.47 16.12
N SER A 161 7.32 -7.69 15.99
CA SER A 161 6.82 -8.90 15.32
C SER A 161 7.20 -8.98 13.84
N LEU A 162 7.33 -7.84 13.15
CA LEU A 162 7.83 -7.82 11.78
C LEU A 162 9.33 -8.16 11.75
N ARG A 163 10.13 -7.70 12.72
CA ARG A 163 11.56 -8.06 12.84
C ARG A 163 11.77 -9.55 13.05
N GLU A 164 11.02 -10.14 13.97
CA GLU A 164 11.07 -11.59 14.20
C GLU A 164 10.76 -12.37 12.92
N LEU A 165 9.85 -11.86 12.10
CA LEU A 165 9.54 -12.42 10.79
C LEU A 165 10.69 -12.23 9.78
N GLU A 166 11.32 -11.06 9.75
CA GLU A 166 12.52 -10.80 8.94
C GLU A 166 13.68 -11.73 9.34
N ASP A 167 13.96 -11.88 10.63
CA ASP A 167 15.00 -12.78 11.14
C ASP A 167 14.72 -14.23 10.75
N THR A 168 13.47 -14.69 10.90
CA THR A 168 13.06 -16.03 10.47
C THR A 168 13.27 -16.23 8.96
N VAL A 169 12.94 -15.23 8.13
CA VAL A 169 13.15 -15.30 6.68
C VAL A 169 14.63 -15.28 6.33
N ASN A 170 15.44 -14.49 7.03
CA ASN A 170 16.88 -14.39 6.81
C ASN A 170 17.58 -15.72 7.11
N ASP A 171 17.16 -16.42 8.17
CA ASP A 171 17.66 -17.74 8.53
C ASP A 171 17.32 -18.80 7.47
N LEU A 172 16.13 -18.72 6.87
CA LEU A 172 15.65 -19.67 5.86
C LEU A 172 16.18 -19.37 4.45
N SER A 173 16.38 -18.10 4.12
CA SER A 173 16.76 -17.65 2.78
C SER A 173 17.69 -16.44 2.86
N PRO A 174 19.01 -16.64 3.05
CA PRO A 174 19.98 -15.56 3.17
C PRO A 174 20.06 -14.64 1.93
N ALA A 175 19.60 -15.12 0.78
CA ALA A 175 19.49 -14.32 -0.45
C ALA A 175 18.42 -13.21 -0.37
N GLN A 176 17.52 -13.28 0.63
CA GLN A 176 16.48 -12.30 0.93
C GLN A 176 16.76 -11.49 2.20
N ALA A 177 18.02 -11.53 2.69
CA ALA A 177 18.47 -10.75 3.84
C ALA A 177 18.14 -9.25 3.72
N ASP A 178 17.84 -8.61 4.86
CA ASP A 178 17.44 -7.21 4.97
C ASP A 178 16.16 -6.87 4.18
N MET A 179 15.11 -7.67 4.39
CA MET A 179 13.80 -7.51 3.76
C MET A 179 13.20 -6.10 3.94
N TYR A 180 13.37 -5.48 5.10
CA TYR A 180 12.94 -4.10 5.38
C TYR A 180 14.05 -3.06 5.18
N GLY A 181 15.26 -3.52 4.87
CA GLY A 181 16.47 -2.71 4.70
C GLY A 181 17.11 -2.30 6.02
N SER A 182 18.07 -1.37 5.96
CA SER A 182 18.86 -0.91 7.11
C SER A 182 18.16 0.11 8.02
N LEU A 183 16.82 0.20 7.98
CA LEU A 183 16.07 1.06 8.89
C LEU A 183 16.21 0.51 10.30
N ASN A 184 16.50 1.36 11.30
CA ASN A 184 16.33 0.97 12.70
C ASN A 184 14.89 1.22 13.17
N ASP A 185 14.53 0.73 14.35
CA ASP A 185 13.15 0.78 14.84
C ASP A 185 12.66 2.21 15.10
N GLU A 186 13.54 3.11 15.55
CA GLU A 186 13.21 4.54 15.74
C GLU A 186 12.92 5.24 14.41
N GLN A 187 13.74 5.00 13.40
CA GLN A 187 13.52 5.49 12.04
C GLN A 187 12.22 4.94 11.47
N TRP A 188 11.95 3.66 11.68
CA TRP A 188 10.72 3.02 11.22
C TRP A 188 9.48 3.62 11.89
N LEU A 189 9.50 3.79 13.22
CA LEU A 189 8.45 4.49 13.96
C LEU A 189 8.25 5.92 13.43
N SER A 190 9.33 6.65 13.19
CA SER A 190 9.27 8.01 12.63
C SER A 190 8.62 8.02 11.24
N LEU A 191 8.87 7.01 10.40
CA LEU A 191 8.25 6.92 9.08
C LEU A 191 6.74 6.65 9.18
N CYS A 192 6.30 5.90 10.19
CA CYS A 192 4.89 5.57 10.47
C CYS A 192 4.07 6.78 10.93
N ALA A 193 4.71 7.83 11.48
CA ALA A 193 4.03 9.05 11.93
C ALA A 193 3.46 9.91 10.79
N TYR A 194 3.82 9.60 9.53
CA TYR A 194 3.29 10.34 8.39
C TYR A 194 1.77 10.16 8.23
N ARG A 195 1.09 11.26 7.91
CA ARG A 195 -0.30 11.29 7.46
C ARG A 195 -0.41 12.19 6.23
N PRO A 196 -1.21 11.82 5.20
CA PRO A 196 -1.45 12.70 4.06
C PRO A 196 -2.21 13.96 4.51
N LYS A 197 -1.98 15.07 3.82
CA LYS A 197 -2.53 16.39 4.20
C LYS A 197 -4.03 16.35 4.45
N PHE A 198 -4.81 15.76 3.55
CA PHE A 198 -6.26 15.67 3.69
C PHE A 198 -6.72 14.87 4.93
N ALA A 199 -5.93 13.90 5.39
CA ALA A 199 -6.22 13.14 6.61
C ALA A 199 -5.81 13.95 7.85
N LYS A 200 -4.68 14.66 7.81
CA LYS A 200 -4.28 15.58 8.90
C LYS A 200 -5.34 16.64 9.17
N ASP A 201 -5.93 17.19 8.11
CA ASP A 201 -6.95 18.22 8.24
C ASP A 201 -8.23 17.66 8.88
N ALA A 202 -8.58 16.40 8.60
CA ALA A 202 -9.74 15.72 9.18
C ALA A 202 -9.50 15.23 10.62
N LEU A 203 -8.28 14.81 10.96
CA LEU A 203 -7.91 14.31 12.30
C LEU A 203 -7.67 15.44 13.32
N LYS A 204 -7.57 16.70 12.87
CA LYS A 204 -7.45 17.90 13.73
C LYS A 204 -8.80 18.52 14.09
N THR A 205 -9.88 18.05 13.47
CA THR A 205 -11.24 18.59 13.65
C THR A 205 -12.07 17.87 14.71
N ASP A 206 -11.46 16.94 15.44
CA ASP A 206 -11.98 16.31 16.66
C ASP A 206 -11.16 16.77 17.88
#